data_AF-A0A1J1GPL6-F1
#
_entry.id   AF-A0A1J1GPL6-F1
#
_cell.length_a   1.000
_cell.length_b   1.000
_cell.length_c   1.000
_cell.angle_alpha   90.00
_cell.angle_beta   90.00
_cell.angle_gamma   90.00
#
_symmetry.space_group_name_H-M   'P 1'
#
loop_
_entity.id
_entity.type
_entity.pdbx_description
1 polymer ?
#
loop_
_entity_poly.entity_id
_entity_poly.type
_entity_poly.pdbx_seq_one_letter_code
_entity_poly.pdbx_strand_id
1 'polypeptide(L)'
;MESNIIKFGNFSKTLNYPNLDTGNDNSPHKAKNETHDIFYIYIAFSIISFIALLQLFSDCILEKLHEEQQCYSMKLEEKKDEMENNEIKELENGNKKKGINNEEEWKKKERIIWMQKTGEEWEKWKVWIENEKRKWIVENEEEWNKFLEKEKKEWMNWKDTIKDVFAYGEWEEWMIWGEKEWEKWMETEWTYFMKKNLKEWIESHEQHLMNQINGEWKKWKNKKLVEWLMKEWKQKEDDYWENWEKKKWKKLIERKNRKKWLKWKERVYWEKKEWKNWIETKEKEIENQTKWNEWIKWKQERWSYLEEWMKLIERQWLNEQRWKEWMEMRKELNREKIYVGEVDG
;
A
#
# COMPACT_ATOMS: atom_id res chain seq x y z
N MET A 1 -6.32 35.57 -43.69
CA MET A 1 -6.88 34.96 -42.46
C MET A 1 -5.84 33.98 -41.92
N GLU A 2 -4.61 34.43 -41.69
CA GLU A 2 -4.11 35.14 -40.50
C GLU A 2 -4.30 34.39 -39.18
N SER A 3 -3.20 33.74 -38.80
CA SER A 3 -2.88 33.07 -37.56
C SER A 3 -2.61 34.08 -36.44
N ASN A 4 -3.33 33.97 -35.32
CA ASN A 4 -3.03 34.73 -34.11
C ASN A 4 -2.03 33.97 -33.23
N ILE A 5 -0.79 34.46 -33.24
CA ILE A 5 0.25 34.18 -32.25
C ILE A 5 0.13 35.27 -31.18
N ILE A 6 -0.19 34.90 -29.93
CA ILE A 6 -0.09 35.80 -28.78
C ILE A 6 1.20 35.46 -28.03
N LYS A 7 2.12 36.43 -28.02
CA LYS A 7 3.34 36.45 -27.19
C LYS A 7 3.02 37.04 -25.81
N PHE A 8 3.48 36.38 -24.77
CA PHE A 8 3.79 36.92 -23.45
C PHE A 8 5.13 36.26 -23.05
N GLY A 9 6.18 36.88 -22.55
CA GLY A 9 6.44 38.21 -22.00
C GLY A 9 7.67 37.99 -21.11
N ASN A 10 8.83 38.53 -21.53
CA ASN A 10 10.12 38.31 -20.88
C ASN A 10 10.14 38.89 -19.46
N PHE A 11 10.44 38.06 -18.47
CA PHE A 11 10.89 38.51 -17.14
C PHE A 11 12.32 38.01 -16.90
N SER A 12 13.29 38.79 -17.37
CA SER A 12 14.69 38.71 -16.92
C SER A 12 14.81 39.56 -15.65
N LYS A 13 14.91 38.91 -14.48
CA LYS A 13 15.40 39.55 -13.26
C LYS A 13 16.88 39.22 -13.10
N THR A 14 17.68 40.27 -13.18
CA THR A 14 19.10 40.33 -12.84
C THR A 14 19.30 40.10 -11.35
N LEU A 15 20.13 39.13 -10.99
CA LEU A 15 20.68 38.98 -9.65
C LEU A 15 22.17 39.33 -9.73
N ASN A 16 22.52 40.45 -9.08
CA ASN A 16 23.88 40.92 -8.91
C ASN A 16 24.65 39.96 -7.99
N TYR A 17 25.82 39.51 -8.45
CA TYR A 17 26.84 38.90 -7.59
C TYR A 17 27.74 40.01 -7.01
N PRO A 18 28.08 39.97 -5.71
CA PRO A 18 29.17 40.76 -5.19
C PRO A 18 30.52 40.06 -5.45
N ASN A 19 31.48 40.84 -5.95
CA ASN A 19 32.90 40.50 -5.98
C ASN A 19 33.40 40.24 -4.55
N LEU A 20 34.19 39.18 -4.38
CA LEU A 20 35.05 38.97 -3.22
C LEU A 20 36.45 38.59 -3.71
N ASP A 21 37.40 39.31 -3.13
CA ASP A 21 38.81 39.44 -3.48
C ASP A 21 39.62 38.15 -3.47
N THR A 22 40.70 38.22 -4.24
CA THR A 22 41.86 37.34 -4.30
C THR A 22 42.68 37.36 -3.00
N GLY A 23 43.07 36.18 -2.48
CA GLY A 23 44.17 36.11 -1.52
C GLY A 23 44.32 34.81 -0.73
N ASN A 24 45.20 33.94 -1.24
CA ASN A 24 46.14 33.07 -0.52
C ASN A 24 45.76 31.63 -0.09
N ASP A 25 46.76 30.77 -0.29
CA ASP A 25 46.84 29.30 -0.20
C ASP A 25 46.33 28.63 1.09
N ASN A 26 45.58 27.51 0.94
CA ASN A 26 46.07 26.15 1.21
C ASN A 26 44.95 25.09 1.07
N SER A 27 45.27 24.00 0.37
CA SER A 27 44.45 22.81 0.08
C SER A 27 43.87 22.11 1.34
N PRO A 28 42.63 21.60 1.30
CA PRO A 28 42.40 20.21 0.87
C PRO A 28 41.22 20.11 -0.12
N HIS A 29 41.41 20.60 -1.34
CA HIS A 29 40.43 20.46 -2.42
C HIS A 29 40.61 19.12 -3.13
N LYS A 30 40.04 18.04 -2.57
CA LYS A 30 39.66 16.87 -3.38
C LYS A 30 38.56 15.99 -2.81
N ALA A 31 38.32 15.99 -1.50
CA ALA A 31 37.32 15.09 -0.89
C ALA A 31 35.89 15.67 -0.77
N LYS A 32 35.69 16.99 -0.85
CA LYS A 32 34.36 17.62 -0.71
C LYS A 32 33.53 17.70 -2.00
N ASN A 33 34.16 17.52 -3.16
CA ASN A 33 33.45 17.55 -4.44
C ASN A 33 32.77 16.21 -4.75
N GLU A 34 33.35 15.09 -4.32
CA GLU A 34 32.79 13.75 -4.57
C GLU A 34 31.43 13.54 -3.88
N THR A 35 31.25 14.07 -2.66
CA THR A 35 29.97 13.97 -1.94
C THR A 35 28.88 14.83 -2.57
N HIS A 36 29.23 15.98 -3.14
CA HIS A 36 28.27 16.80 -3.88
C HIS A 36 27.90 16.16 -5.21
N ASP A 37 28.87 15.59 -5.94
CA ASP A 37 28.61 14.90 -7.20
C ASP A 37 27.73 13.66 -7.00
N ILE A 38 27.95 12.87 -5.95
CA ILE A 38 27.09 11.73 -5.60
C ILE A 38 25.65 12.18 -5.28
N PHE A 39 25.50 13.30 -4.57
CA PHE A 39 24.18 13.86 -4.25
C PHE A 39 23.44 14.32 -5.50
N TYR A 40 24.12 15.00 -6.44
CA TYR A 40 23.53 15.41 -7.71
C TYR A 40 23.18 14.21 -8.60
N ILE A 41 24.01 13.17 -8.61
CA ILE A 41 23.74 11.91 -9.30
C ILE A 41 22.47 11.25 -8.75
N TYR A 42 22.33 11.18 -7.42
CA TYR A 42 21.14 10.61 -6.78
C TYR A 42 19.87 11.41 -7.10
N ILE A 43 19.93 12.74 -7.04
CA ILE A 43 18.81 13.61 -7.42
C ILE A 43 18.44 13.40 -8.89
N ALA A 44 19.43 13.34 -9.79
CA ALA A 44 19.19 13.12 -11.21
C ALA A 44 18.49 11.76 -11.45
N PHE A 45 18.94 10.68 -10.80
CA PHE A 45 18.29 9.37 -10.89
C PHE A 45 16.87 9.37 -10.32
N SER A 46 16.64 10.04 -9.19
CA SER A 46 15.31 10.18 -8.59
C SER A 46 14.34 10.94 -9.52
N ILE A 47 14.81 12.02 -10.14
CA ILE A 47 14.02 12.79 -11.12
C ILE A 47 13.73 11.97 -12.37
N ILE A 48 14.73 11.25 -12.91
CA ILE A 48 14.54 10.38 -14.08
C ILE A 48 13.55 9.26 -13.78
N SER A 49 13.65 8.63 -12.61
CA SER A 49 12.73 7.59 -12.16
C SER A 49 11.30 8.14 -11.99
N PHE A 50 11.16 9.33 -11.42
CA PHE A 50 9.88 10.00 -11.27
C PHE A 50 9.25 10.38 -12.62
N ILE A 51 10.05 10.87 -13.58
CA ILE A 51 9.59 11.16 -14.94
C ILE A 51 9.16 9.87 -15.65
N ALA A 52 9.90 8.77 -15.51
CA ALA A 52 9.51 7.48 -16.09
C ALA A 52 8.20 6.96 -15.48
N LEU A 53 7.99 7.13 -14.17
CA LEU A 53 6.71 6.82 -13.52
C LEU A 53 5.59 7.70 -14.05
N LEU A 54 5.80 9.02 -14.19
CA LEU A 54 4.80 9.93 -14.76
C LEU A 54 4.45 9.56 -16.22
N GLN A 55 5.43 9.13 -17.02
CA GLN A 55 5.19 8.63 -18.37
C GLN A 55 4.34 7.35 -18.36
N LEU A 56 4.65 6.38 -17.49
CA LEU A 56 3.85 5.17 -17.32
C LEU A 56 2.42 5.46 -16.84
N PHE A 57 2.24 6.41 -15.91
CA PHE A 57 0.92 6.85 -15.45
C PHE A 57 0.16 7.58 -16.57
N SER A 58 0.82 8.44 -17.34
CA SER A 58 0.25 9.12 -18.50
C SER A 58 -0.20 8.11 -19.55
N ASP A 59 0.62 7.12 -19.90
CA ASP A 59 0.28 6.06 -20.85
C ASP A 59 -0.88 5.20 -20.36
N CYS A 60 -0.93 4.88 -19.05
CA CYS A 60 -2.05 4.15 -18.45
C CYS A 60 -3.36 4.96 -18.45
N ILE A 61 -3.29 6.28 -18.25
CA ILE A 61 -4.45 7.18 -18.33
C ILE A 61 -4.90 7.32 -19.79
N LEU A 62 -3.96 7.47 -20.74
CA LEU A 62 -4.23 7.53 -22.19
C LEU A 62 -4.87 6.23 -22.70
N GLU A 63 -4.40 5.07 -22.24
CA GLU A 63 -4.98 3.78 -22.59
C GLU A 63 -6.42 3.64 -22.06
N LYS A 64 -6.69 4.07 -20.82
CA LYS A 64 -8.06 4.12 -20.25
C LYS A 64 -8.97 5.10 -21.00
N LEU A 65 -8.49 6.30 -21.32
CA LEU A 65 -9.24 7.31 -22.08
C LEU A 65 -9.52 6.83 -23.51
N HIS A 66 -8.57 6.12 -24.11
CA HIS A 66 -8.72 5.51 -25.42
C HIS A 66 -9.70 4.33 -25.39
N GLU A 67 -9.69 3.46 -24.37
CA GLU A 67 -10.70 2.40 -24.18
C GLU A 67 -12.12 3.00 -24.02
N GLU A 68 -12.26 4.08 -23.24
CA GLU A 68 -13.56 4.76 -23.03
C GLU A 68 -14.04 5.52 -24.28
N GLN A 69 -13.15 6.25 -24.96
CA GLN A 69 -13.46 6.91 -26.24
C GLN A 69 -13.76 5.91 -27.34
N GLN A 70 -13.05 4.78 -27.41
CA GLN A 70 -13.39 3.67 -28.31
C GLN A 70 -14.78 3.12 -27.99
N CYS A 71 -15.13 2.89 -26.73
CA CYS A 71 -16.49 2.46 -26.35
C CYS A 71 -17.57 3.46 -26.77
N TYR A 72 -17.32 4.75 -26.60
CA TYR A 72 -18.28 5.81 -26.93
C TYR A 72 -18.43 6.00 -28.46
N SER A 73 -17.32 5.96 -29.20
CA SER A 73 -17.31 6.01 -30.67
C SER A 73 -17.92 4.76 -31.30
N MET A 74 -17.72 3.57 -30.71
CA MET A 74 -18.39 2.33 -31.13
C MET A 74 -19.92 2.43 -31.01
N LYS A 75 -20.44 3.04 -29.94
CA LYS A 75 -21.90 3.31 -29.80
C LYS A 75 -22.44 4.29 -30.84
N LEU A 76 -21.62 5.24 -31.28
CA LEU A 76 -21.95 6.21 -32.33
C LEU A 76 -21.92 5.58 -33.72
N GLU A 77 -20.96 4.69 -34.01
CA GLU A 77 -20.92 3.88 -35.23
C GLU A 77 -22.08 2.89 -35.29
N GLU A 78 -22.45 2.23 -34.18
CA GLU A 78 -23.60 1.32 -34.14
C GLU A 78 -24.92 2.04 -34.45
N LYS A 79 -25.11 3.26 -33.93
CA LYS A 79 -26.27 4.10 -34.26
C LYS A 79 -26.30 4.55 -35.72
N LYS A 80 -25.13 4.85 -36.32
CA LYS A 80 -25.03 5.17 -37.75
C LYS A 80 -25.33 3.96 -38.62
N ASP A 81 -24.75 2.80 -38.29
CA ASP A 81 -25.02 1.54 -38.96
C ASP A 81 -26.50 1.11 -38.80
N GLU A 82 -27.15 1.38 -37.67
CA GLU A 82 -28.59 1.11 -37.49
C GLU A 82 -29.48 2.02 -38.34
N MET A 83 -29.15 3.31 -38.46
CA MET A 83 -29.84 4.23 -39.38
C MET A 83 -29.67 3.80 -40.84
N GLU A 84 -28.45 3.49 -41.28
CA GLU A 84 -28.15 3.06 -42.65
C GLU A 84 -28.74 1.66 -42.95
N ASN A 85 -28.87 0.79 -41.93
CA ASN A 85 -29.56 -0.50 -42.10
C ASN A 85 -31.08 -0.41 -42.01
N ASN A 86 -31.66 0.66 -41.49
CA ASN A 86 -33.11 0.86 -41.54
C ASN A 86 -33.55 1.36 -42.93
N GLU A 87 -32.69 2.07 -43.66
CA GLU A 87 -32.88 2.36 -45.10
C GLU A 87 -32.74 1.10 -45.97
N ILE A 88 -31.92 0.11 -45.58
CA ILE A 88 -31.71 -1.13 -46.35
C ILE A 88 -32.69 -2.26 -45.96
N LYS A 89 -33.35 -2.18 -44.79
CA LYS A 89 -34.24 -3.24 -44.26
C LYS A 89 -35.64 -3.29 -44.87
N GLU A 90 -36.00 -2.37 -45.75
CA GLU A 90 -37.27 -2.49 -46.50
C GLU A 90 -37.26 -3.61 -47.56
N LEU A 91 -36.13 -4.29 -47.82
CA LEU A 91 -36.08 -5.27 -48.91
C LEU A 91 -35.68 -6.73 -48.59
N GLU A 92 -35.08 -7.11 -47.46
CA GLU A 92 -34.72 -8.54 -47.28
C GLU A 92 -34.84 -9.11 -45.85
N ASN A 93 -35.97 -9.77 -45.62
CA ASN A 93 -36.18 -11.04 -44.90
C ASN A 93 -35.80 -11.20 -43.40
N GLY A 94 -36.85 -11.39 -42.61
CA GLY A 94 -36.90 -11.52 -41.14
C GLY A 94 -36.47 -12.85 -40.51
N ASN A 95 -35.78 -13.77 -41.21
CA ASN A 95 -35.46 -15.09 -40.64
C ASN A 95 -34.01 -15.26 -40.11
N LYS A 96 -33.09 -14.31 -40.33
CA LYS A 96 -31.68 -14.41 -39.85
C LYS A 96 -31.40 -13.72 -38.51
N LYS A 97 -32.30 -12.85 -38.03
CA LYS A 97 -32.13 -12.12 -36.75
C LYS A 97 -32.42 -12.96 -35.51
N LYS A 98 -33.24 -14.02 -35.62
CA LYS A 98 -33.70 -14.80 -34.46
C LYS A 98 -32.60 -15.67 -33.83
N GLY A 99 -31.64 -16.15 -34.62
CA GLY A 99 -30.54 -17.01 -34.13
C GLY A 99 -29.39 -16.28 -33.42
N ILE A 100 -29.09 -15.03 -33.82
CA ILE A 100 -28.00 -14.23 -33.22
C ILE A 100 -28.41 -13.65 -31.86
N ASN A 101 -29.71 -13.37 -31.66
CA ASN A 101 -30.21 -12.91 -30.36
C ASN A 101 -30.12 -14.00 -29.28
N ASN A 102 -30.40 -15.26 -29.63
CA ASN A 102 -30.37 -16.36 -28.67
C ASN A 102 -28.96 -16.66 -28.12
N GLU A 103 -27.91 -16.53 -28.94
CA GLU A 103 -26.53 -16.82 -28.51
C GLU A 103 -25.99 -15.75 -27.55
N GLU A 104 -26.20 -14.47 -27.87
CA GLU A 104 -25.78 -13.35 -27.01
C GLU A 104 -26.58 -13.29 -25.70
N GLU A 105 -27.88 -13.62 -25.75
CA GLU A 105 -28.69 -13.78 -24.54
C GLU A 105 -28.21 -14.94 -23.67
N TRP A 106 -27.81 -16.07 -24.28
CA TRP A 106 -27.24 -17.20 -23.55
C TRP A 106 -25.92 -16.82 -22.86
N LYS A 107 -25.01 -16.10 -23.53
CA LYS A 107 -23.75 -15.62 -22.93
C LYS A 107 -24.00 -14.71 -21.73
N LYS A 108 -24.98 -13.80 -21.84
CA LYS A 108 -25.41 -12.95 -20.73
C LYS A 108 -25.95 -13.76 -19.55
N LYS A 109 -26.74 -14.80 -19.81
CA LYS A 109 -27.25 -15.71 -18.76
C LYS A 109 -26.12 -16.46 -18.06
N GLU A 110 -25.15 -17.00 -18.81
CA GLU A 110 -23.96 -17.63 -18.23
C GLU A 110 -23.19 -16.67 -17.31
N ARG A 111 -23.06 -15.40 -17.71
CA ARG A 111 -22.41 -14.37 -16.90
C ARG A 111 -23.17 -14.11 -15.60
N ILE A 112 -24.50 -13.97 -15.66
CA ILE A 112 -25.35 -13.77 -14.48
C ILE A 112 -25.22 -14.95 -13.50
N ILE A 113 -25.29 -16.18 -14.01
CA ILE A 113 -25.15 -17.39 -13.20
C ILE A 113 -23.77 -17.43 -12.53
N TRP A 114 -22.71 -17.10 -13.28
CA TRP A 114 -21.36 -17.06 -12.72
C TRP A 114 -21.21 -15.97 -11.64
N MET A 115 -21.77 -14.78 -11.85
CA MET A 115 -21.77 -13.70 -10.84
C MET A 115 -22.55 -14.10 -9.58
N GLN A 116 -23.70 -14.75 -9.72
CA GLN A 116 -24.51 -15.25 -8.59
C GLN A 116 -23.74 -16.29 -7.77
N LYS A 117 -23.18 -17.30 -8.42
CA LYS A 117 -22.36 -18.33 -7.75
C LYS A 117 -21.15 -17.71 -7.05
N THR A 118 -20.50 -16.73 -7.69
CA THR A 118 -19.37 -16.00 -7.09
C THR A 118 -19.81 -15.22 -5.84
N GLY A 119 -21.02 -14.66 -5.85
CA GLY A 119 -21.64 -14.05 -4.67
C GLY A 119 -21.93 -15.04 -3.53
N GLU A 120 -22.40 -16.24 -3.84
CA GLU A 120 -22.60 -17.29 -2.81
C GLU A 120 -21.27 -17.75 -2.20
N GLU A 121 -20.24 -17.90 -3.03
CA GLU A 121 -18.90 -18.25 -2.55
C GLU A 121 -18.25 -17.12 -1.74
N TRP A 122 -18.54 -15.87 -2.06
CA TRP A 122 -18.15 -14.71 -1.26
C TRP A 122 -18.70 -14.78 0.17
N GLU A 123 -19.96 -15.18 0.34
CA GLU A 123 -20.54 -15.34 1.68
C GLU A 123 -19.80 -16.39 2.52
N LYS A 124 -19.39 -17.50 1.90
CA LYS A 124 -18.55 -18.51 2.56
C LYS A 124 -17.18 -17.97 2.90
N TRP A 125 -16.59 -17.17 2.02
CA TRP A 125 -15.30 -16.53 2.26
C TRP A 125 -15.35 -15.54 3.43
N LYS A 126 -16.43 -14.78 3.59
CA LYS A 126 -16.63 -13.92 4.78
C LYS A 126 -16.65 -14.73 6.08
N VAL A 127 -17.33 -15.87 6.11
CA VAL A 127 -17.32 -16.76 7.28
C VAL A 127 -15.90 -17.26 7.58
N TRP A 128 -15.12 -17.56 6.53
CA TRP A 128 -13.72 -17.94 6.70
C TRP A 128 -12.88 -16.80 7.30
N ILE A 129 -13.03 -15.55 6.85
CA ILE A 129 -12.33 -14.39 7.46
C ILE A 129 -12.63 -14.29 8.96
N GLU A 130 -13.91 -14.39 9.34
CA GLU A 130 -14.30 -14.28 10.75
C GLU A 130 -13.75 -15.44 11.59
N ASN A 131 -13.60 -16.62 11.02
CA ASN A 131 -12.91 -17.73 11.69
C ASN A 131 -11.40 -17.46 11.85
N GLU A 132 -10.74 -16.97 10.81
CA GLU A 132 -9.31 -16.63 10.86
C GLU A 132 -9.02 -15.54 11.87
N LYS A 133 -9.87 -14.50 11.93
CA LYS A 133 -9.78 -13.47 12.97
C LYS A 133 -9.82 -14.08 14.36
N ARG A 134 -10.85 -14.89 14.66
CA ARG A 134 -11.00 -15.53 15.97
C ARG A 134 -9.80 -16.39 16.33
N LYS A 135 -9.31 -17.20 15.38
CA LYS A 135 -8.11 -18.00 15.55
C LYS A 135 -6.89 -17.12 15.86
N TRP A 136 -6.74 -16.03 15.12
CA TRP A 136 -5.66 -15.07 15.30
C TRP A 136 -5.69 -14.39 16.67
N ILE A 137 -6.85 -14.06 17.26
CA ILE A 137 -6.91 -13.56 18.66
C ILE A 137 -6.33 -14.60 19.63
N VAL A 138 -6.69 -15.88 19.47
CA VAL A 138 -6.20 -16.95 20.33
C VAL A 138 -4.68 -17.10 20.19
N GLU A 139 -4.16 -17.08 18.96
CA GLU A 139 -2.73 -17.12 18.69
C GLU A 139 -1.99 -15.90 19.28
N ASN A 140 -2.60 -14.71 19.21
CA ASN A 140 -2.02 -13.51 19.82
C ASN A 140 -2.04 -13.52 21.35
N GLU A 141 -2.88 -14.31 21.98
CA GLU A 141 -2.84 -14.46 23.43
C GLU A 141 -1.52 -15.13 23.88
N GLU A 142 -1.07 -16.13 23.13
CA GLU A 142 0.20 -16.80 23.39
C GLU A 142 1.38 -15.88 23.09
N GLU A 143 1.34 -15.15 21.97
CA GLU A 143 2.38 -14.17 21.61
C GLU A 143 2.41 -12.99 22.58
N TRP A 144 1.27 -12.56 23.10
CA TRP A 144 1.18 -11.54 24.14
C TRP A 144 1.95 -11.95 25.40
N ASN A 145 1.78 -13.19 25.85
CA ASN A 145 2.50 -13.69 27.02
C ASN A 145 4.02 -13.70 26.80
N LYS A 146 4.47 -14.09 25.59
CA LYS A 146 5.90 -14.03 25.21
C LYS A 146 6.42 -12.61 25.16
N PHE A 147 5.66 -11.68 24.57
CA PHE A 147 5.99 -10.25 24.54
C PHE A 147 6.17 -9.71 25.97
N LEU A 148 5.19 -9.96 26.84
CA LEU A 148 5.22 -9.50 28.22
C LEU A 148 6.38 -10.12 29.01
N GLU A 149 6.68 -11.41 28.81
CA GLU A 149 7.82 -12.06 29.46
C GLU A 149 9.15 -11.48 29.00
N LYS A 150 9.28 -11.19 27.70
CA LYS A 150 10.46 -10.51 27.14
C LYS A 150 10.65 -9.14 27.77
N GLU A 151 9.62 -8.31 27.79
CA GLU A 151 9.66 -6.97 28.41
C GLU A 151 9.99 -7.07 29.91
N LYS A 152 9.36 -8.00 30.63
CA LYS A 152 9.69 -8.26 32.04
C LYS A 152 11.15 -8.63 32.22
N LYS A 153 11.69 -9.52 31.40
CA LYS A 153 13.08 -9.97 31.50
C LYS A 153 14.07 -8.84 31.20
N GLU A 154 13.78 -8.05 30.17
CA GLU A 154 14.57 -6.89 29.77
C GLU A 154 14.65 -5.88 30.93
N TRP A 155 13.49 -5.50 31.48
CA TRP A 155 13.44 -4.57 32.60
C TRP A 155 13.87 -5.17 33.95
N MET A 156 13.85 -6.49 34.14
CA MET A 156 14.48 -7.11 35.30
C MET A 156 16.01 -7.04 35.22
N ASN A 157 16.58 -7.06 34.00
CA ASN A 157 18.00 -6.76 33.75
C ASN A 157 18.25 -5.27 33.45
N TRP A 158 17.57 -4.40 34.21
CA TRP A 158 17.52 -2.96 33.95
C TRP A 158 18.90 -2.32 33.81
N LYS A 159 19.95 -2.82 34.48
CA LYS A 159 21.29 -2.22 34.44
C LYS A 159 21.87 -2.20 33.03
N ASP A 160 21.66 -3.27 32.26
CA ASP A 160 22.15 -3.35 30.87
C ASP A 160 21.22 -2.56 29.94
N THR A 161 19.91 -2.68 30.11
CA THR A 161 18.91 -1.93 29.33
C THR A 161 19.08 -0.42 29.47
N ILE A 162 19.30 0.07 30.68
CA ILE A 162 19.53 1.49 30.97
C ILE A 162 20.86 1.93 30.35
N LYS A 163 21.94 1.14 30.42
CA LYS A 163 23.20 1.49 29.74
C LYS A 163 22.99 1.69 28.24
N ASP A 164 22.23 0.81 27.58
CA ASP A 164 21.94 0.91 26.14
C ASP A 164 21.07 2.14 25.81
N VAL A 165 20.04 2.41 26.63
CA VAL A 165 19.18 3.60 26.47
C VAL A 165 19.99 4.89 26.64
N PHE A 166 20.94 4.93 27.59
CA PHE A 166 21.72 6.12 27.92
C PHE A 166 23.09 6.23 27.23
N ALA A 167 23.45 5.27 26.37
CA ALA A 167 24.71 5.29 25.62
C ALA A 167 24.82 6.44 24.60
N TYR A 168 23.70 7.08 24.24
CA TYR A 168 23.62 8.06 23.15
C TYR A 168 23.52 9.51 23.62
N GLY A 169 24.63 10.05 24.16
CA GLY A 169 24.90 11.49 24.16
C GLY A 169 24.27 12.34 25.26
N GLU A 170 23.33 11.80 26.05
CA GLU A 170 22.70 12.55 27.15
C GLU A 170 23.36 12.27 28.52
N TRP A 171 24.44 11.46 28.55
CA TRP A 171 25.17 10.96 29.74
C TRP A 171 25.36 11.98 30.88
N GLU A 172 25.59 13.25 30.57
CA GLU A 172 25.87 14.31 31.54
C GLU A 172 24.63 14.75 32.35
N GLU A 173 23.42 14.67 31.80
CA GLU A 173 22.19 15.04 32.53
C GLU A 173 21.80 13.98 33.57
N TRP A 174 22.05 12.70 33.26
CA TRP A 174 21.75 11.55 34.12
C TRP A 174 22.77 11.39 35.26
N MET A 175 23.91 12.07 35.17
CA MET A 175 24.97 12.05 36.17
C MET A 175 24.60 12.74 37.49
N ILE A 176 23.55 13.56 37.51
CA ILE A 176 23.14 14.35 38.69
C ILE A 176 21.92 13.71 39.38
N TRP A 177 21.39 12.63 38.81
CA TRP A 177 20.15 12.03 39.26
C TRP A 177 20.19 11.52 40.70
N GLY A 178 19.22 11.98 41.48
CA GLY A 178 18.80 11.40 42.73
C GLY A 178 17.44 10.72 42.59
N GLU A 179 16.76 10.56 43.71
CA GLU A 179 15.46 9.89 43.79
C GLU A 179 14.37 10.58 42.95
N LYS A 180 14.32 11.91 42.96
CA LYS A 180 13.28 12.69 42.25
C LYS A 180 13.42 12.62 40.73
N GLU A 181 14.66 12.69 40.23
CA GLU A 181 14.93 12.59 38.81
C GLU A 181 14.64 11.17 38.30
N TRP A 182 14.94 10.16 39.12
CA TRP A 182 14.63 8.75 38.84
C TRP A 182 13.12 8.49 38.77
N GLU A 183 12.37 8.98 39.75
CA GLU A 183 10.90 8.92 39.78
C GLU A 183 10.30 9.58 38.53
N LYS A 184 10.74 10.81 38.23
CA LYS A 184 10.30 11.56 37.04
C LYS A 184 10.54 10.77 35.75
N TRP A 185 11.69 10.12 35.61
CA TRP A 185 11.99 9.33 34.40
C TRP A 185 11.12 8.10 34.27
N MET A 186 10.80 7.41 35.37
CA MET A 186 9.86 6.29 35.33
C MET A 186 8.47 6.75 34.88
N GLU A 187 8.01 7.88 35.39
CA GLU A 187 6.72 8.46 35.02
C GLU A 187 6.67 8.97 33.57
N THR A 188 7.81 9.40 33.00
CA THR A 188 7.89 9.97 31.65
C THR A 188 8.46 9.00 30.61
N GLU A 189 9.78 8.88 30.55
CA GLU A 189 10.50 8.25 29.44
C GLU A 189 10.31 6.75 29.42
N TRP A 190 10.45 6.09 30.58
CA TRP A 190 10.22 4.66 30.68
C TRP A 190 8.76 4.33 30.33
N THR A 191 7.82 5.11 30.87
CA THR A 191 6.41 4.95 30.56
C THR A 191 6.11 5.13 29.09
N TYR A 192 6.72 6.13 28.45
CA TYR A 192 6.61 6.37 27.02
C TYR A 192 7.18 5.19 26.21
N PHE A 193 8.37 4.70 26.56
CA PHE A 193 9.02 3.58 25.89
C PHE A 193 8.14 2.31 25.94
N MET A 194 7.63 1.96 27.12
CA MET A 194 6.77 0.78 27.28
C MET A 194 5.49 0.87 26.43
N LYS A 195 4.84 2.04 26.46
CA LYS A 195 3.62 2.29 25.67
C LYS A 195 3.90 2.27 24.17
N LYS A 196 5.05 2.81 23.75
CA LYS A 196 5.48 2.79 22.35
C LYS A 196 5.74 1.37 21.88
N ASN A 197 6.49 0.56 22.64
CA ASN A 197 6.76 -0.85 22.30
C ASN A 197 5.46 -1.64 22.15
N LEU A 198 4.51 -1.47 23.07
CA LEU A 198 3.21 -2.13 22.96
C LEU A 198 2.47 -1.71 21.70
N LYS A 199 2.44 -0.41 21.41
CA LYS A 199 1.78 0.11 20.22
C LYS A 199 2.39 -0.46 18.94
N GLU A 200 3.72 -0.43 18.82
CA GLU A 200 4.43 -0.96 17.66
C GLU A 200 4.21 -2.47 17.50
N TRP A 201 4.22 -3.22 18.61
CA TRP A 201 3.92 -4.64 18.61
C TRP A 201 2.50 -4.91 18.11
N ILE A 202 1.49 -4.21 18.64
CA ILE A 202 0.09 -4.32 18.20
C ILE A 202 -0.04 -4.00 16.70
N GLU A 203 0.53 -2.89 16.25
CA GLU A 203 0.46 -2.44 14.85
C GLU A 203 1.11 -3.47 13.90
N SER A 204 2.25 -4.05 14.29
CA SER A 204 2.92 -5.10 13.51
C SER A 204 2.04 -6.33 13.35
N HIS A 205 1.37 -6.76 14.42
CA HIS A 205 0.48 -7.92 14.38
C HIS A 205 -0.78 -7.66 13.54
N GLU A 206 -1.37 -6.46 13.66
CA GLU A 206 -2.49 -6.03 12.80
C GLU A 206 -2.09 -6.04 11.32
N GLN A 207 -0.93 -5.49 10.97
CA GLN A 207 -0.42 -5.50 9.60
C GLN A 207 -0.22 -6.91 9.08
N HIS A 208 0.29 -7.83 9.90
CA HIS A 208 0.44 -9.23 9.53
C HIS A 208 -0.90 -9.87 9.15
N LEU A 209 -1.93 -9.69 9.99
CA LEU A 209 -3.28 -10.20 9.70
C LEU A 209 -3.85 -9.60 8.41
N MET A 210 -3.73 -8.28 8.22
CA MET A 210 -4.24 -7.62 7.02
C MET A 210 -3.52 -8.11 5.76
N ASN A 211 -2.20 -8.32 5.83
CA ASN A 211 -1.43 -8.87 4.73
C ASN A 211 -1.87 -10.30 4.38
N GLN A 212 -2.15 -11.14 5.38
CA GLN A 212 -2.68 -12.49 5.18
C GLN A 212 -4.05 -12.45 4.50
N ILE A 213 -5.00 -11.66 5.02
CA ILE A 213 -6.36 -11.53 4.45
C ILE A 213 -6.28 -11.01 3.01
N ASN A 214 -5.48 -9.96 2.76
CA ASN A 214 -5.29 -9.40 1.43
C ASN A 214 -4.65 -10.39 0.46
N GLY A 215 -3.71 -11.21 0.94
CA GLY A 215 -3.09 -12.28 0.19
C GLY A 215 -4.10 -13.34 -0.26
N GLU A 216 -4.93 -13.82 0.66
CA GLU A 216 -5.98 -14.80 0.36
C GLU A 216 -7.10 -14.23 -0.51
N TRP A 217 -7.49 -12.97 -0.29
CA TRP A 217 -8.40 -12.24 -1.17
C TRP A 217 -7.88 -12.18 -2.60
N LYS A 218 -6.61 -11.81 -2.79
CA LYS A 218 -5.95 -11.75 -4.10
C LYS A 218 -5.97 -13.10 -4.80
N LYS A 219 -5.63 -14.19 -4.09
CA LYS A 219 -5.69 -15.55 -4.63
C LYS A 219 -7.11 -15.92 -5.05
N TRP A 220 -8.09 -15.65 -4.20
CA TRP A 220 -9.49 -15.99 -4.45
C TRP A 220 -10.05 -15.24 -5.67
N LYS A 221 -9.88 -13.91 -5.75
CA LYS A 221 -10.40 -13.12 -6.89
C LYS A 221 -9.73 -13.50 -8.21
N ASN A 222 -8.43 -13.78 -8.19
CA ASN A 222 -7.72 -14.23 -9.38
C ASN A 222 -8.21 -15.61 -9.84
N LYS A 223 -8.40 -16.54 -8.90
CA LYS A 223 -8.96 -17.86 -9.21
C LYS A 223 -10.34 -17.75 -9.85
N LYS A 224 -11.23 -16.92 -9.29
CA LYS A 224 -12.58 -16.70 -9.84
C LYS A 224 -12.54 -16.12 -11.24
N LEU A 225 -11.70 -15.12 -11.48
CA LEU A 225 -11.53 -14.55 -12.80
C LEU A 225 -11.03 -15.58 -13.81
N VAL A 226 -10.02 -16.39 -13.44
CA VAL A 226 -9.51 -17.47 -14.30
C VAL A 226 -10.60 -18.49 -14.61
N GLU A 227 -11.41 -18.90 -13.63
CA GLU A 227 -12.56 -19.81 -13.86
C GLU A 227 -13.54 -19.28 -14.92
N TRP A 228 -13.79 -17.96 -14.95
CA TRP A 228 -14.62 -17.32 -15.98
C TRP A 228 -13.93 -17.33 -17.34
N LEU A 229 -12.66 -16.91 -17.40
CA LEU A 229 -11.89 -16.80 -18.63
C LEU A 229 -11.62 -18.17 -19.28
N MET A 230 -11.54 -19.23 -18.48
CA MET A 230 -11.28 -20.61 -18.94
C MET A 230 -12.53 -21.34 -19.45
N LYS A 231 -13.69 -20.67 -19.54
CA LYS A 231 -14.89 -21.25 -20.17
C LYS A 231 -14.58 -21.54 -21.64
N GLU A 232 -14.78 -22.80 -22.07
CA GLU A 232 -14.39 -23.24 -23.43
C GLU A 232 -14.94 -22.36 -24.55
N TRP A 233 -16.22 -21.97 -24.47
CA TRP A 233 -16.86 -21.13 -25.49
C TRP A 233 -16.23 -19.74 -25.55
N LYS A 234 -15.83 -19.22 -24.39
CA LYS A 234 -15.24 -17.89 -24.24
C LYS A 234 -13.83 -17.89 -24.80
N GLN A 235 -13.01 -18.89 -24.47
CA GLN A 235 -11.67 -19.04 -25.04
C GLN A 235 -11.70 -19.14 -26.57
N LYS A 236 -12.56 -20.00 -27.12
CA LYS A 236 -12.70 -20.16 -28.58
C LYS A 236 -13.11 -18.86 -29.26
N GLU A 237 -13.99 -18.08 -28.64
CA GLU A 237 -14.45 -16.80 -29.15
C GLU A 237 -13.39 -15.69 -29.03
N ASP A 238 -12.74 -15.59 -27.87
CA ASP A 238 -11.68 -14.63 -27.60
C ASP A 238 -10.49 -14.88 -28.56
N ASP A 239 -10.04 -16.13 -28.69
CA ASP A 239 -8.98 -16.53 -29.65
C ASP A 239 -9.35 -16.17 -31.09
N TYR A 240 -10.61 -16.38 -31.48
CA TYR A 240 -11.07 -16.06 -32.83
C TYR A 240 -11.01 -14.55 -33.10
N TRP A 241 -11.54 -13.74 -32.18
CA TRP A 241 -11.59 -12.29 -32.37
C TRP A 241 -10.23 -11.62 -32.22
N GLU A 242 -9.36 -12.10 -31.31
CA GLU A 242 -7.98 -11.63 -31.22
C GLU A 242 -7.19 -11.92 -32.49
N ASN A 243 -7.36 -13.12 -33.06
CA ASN A 243 -6.73 -13.47 -34.33
C ASN A 243 -7.32 -12.69 -35.52
N TRP A 244 -8.61 -12.35 -35.46
CA TRP A 244 -9.25 -11.45 -36.43
C TRP A 244 -8.70 -10.03 -36.32
N GLU A 245 -8.46 -9.52 -35.11
CA GLU A 245 -7.89 -8.19 -34.86
C GLU A 245 -6.49 -8.02 -35.47
N LYS A 246 -5.68 -9.09 -35.49
CA LYS A 246 -4.34 -9.11 -36.09
C LYS A 246 -4.37 -8.98 -37.62
N LYS A 247 -5.48 -9.34 -38.28
CA LYS A 247 -5.60 -9.37 -39.75
C LYS A 247 -6.13 -8.04 -40.31
N LYS A 248 -5.24 -7.05 -40.48
CA LYS A 248 -5.56 -5.67 -40.92
C LYS A 248 -6.50 -5.58 -42.15
N TRP A 249 -6.33 -6.43 -43.16
CA TRP A 249 -7.09 -6.38 -44.42
C TRP A 249 -8.54 -6.89 -44.30
N LYS A 250 -8.82 -7.85 -43.40
CA LYS A 250 -10.18 -8.40 -43.24
C LYS A 250 -11.16 -7.42 -42.58
N LYS A 251 -10.64 -6.45 -41.81
CA LYS A 251 -11.44 -5.41 -41.13
C LYS A 251 -12.18 -4.49 -42.09
N LEU A 252 -11.61 -4.24 -43.27
CA LEU A 252 -12.15 -3.30 -44.27
C LEU A 252 -13.26 -3.93 -45.14
N ILE A 253 -13.30 -5.26 -45.25
CA ILE A 253 -14.10 -5.94 -46.28
C ILE A 253 -15.33 -6.65 -45.67
N GLU A 254 -15.28 -7.08 -44.41
CA GLU A 254 -16.33 -7.94 -43.82
C GLU A 254 -17.23 -7.19 -42.81
N ARG A 255 -18.17 -6.36 -43.31
CA ARG A 255 -19.13 -5.59 -42.47
C ARG A 255 -19.87 -6.46 -41.44
N LYS A 256 -20.28 -7.68 -41.79
CA LYS A 256 -20.98 -8.61 -40.88
C LYS A 256 -20.10 -9.09 -39.72
N ASN A 257 -18.80 -9.32 -39.97
CA ASN A 257 -17.86 -9.72 -38.92
C ASN A 257 -17.48 -8.54 -38.03
N ARG A 258 -17.39 -7.32 -38.59
CA ARG A 258 -17.20 -6.10 -37.80
C ARG A 258 -18.32 -5.90 -36.76
N LYS A 259 -19.59 -6.09 -37.13
CA LYS A 259 -20.70 -6.00 -36.17
C LYS A 259 -20.63 -7.02 -35.03
N LYS A 260 -20.27 -8.27 -35.34
CA LYS A 260 -20.11 -9.31 -34.31
C LYS A 260 -18.90 -9.05 -33.41
N TRP A 261 -17.80 -8.56 -33.99
CA TRP A 261 -16.62 -8.13 -33.26
C TRP A 261 -16.92 -6.99 -32.29
N LEU A 262 -17.68 -5.97 -32.71
CA LEU A 262 -18.11 -4.87 -31.85
C LEU A 262 -18.91 -5.37 -30.65
N LYS A 263 -19.85 -6.31 -30.86
CA LYS A 263 -20.62 -6.93 -29.77
C LYS A 263 -19.74 -7.70 -28.79
N TRP A 264 -18.77 -8.45 -29.30
CA TRP A 264 -17.80 -9.14 -28.46
C TRP A 264 -16.96 -8.15 -27.63
N LYS A 265 -16.42 -7.10 -28.25
CA LYS A 265 -15.67 -6.02 -27.58
C LYS A 265 -16.49 -5.37 -26.48
N GLU A 266 -17.73 -5.00 -26.78
CA GLU A 266 -18.63 -4.37 -25.81
C GLU A 266 -18.91 -5.31 -24.63
N ARG A 267 -19.18 -6.60 -24.88
CA ARG A 267 -19.39 -7.59 -23.82
C ARG A 267 -18.16 -7.73 -22.93
N VAL A 268 -16.97 -7.88 -23.50
CA VAL A 268 -15.71 -7.99 -22.75
C VAL A 268 -15.49 -6.75 -21.87
N TYR A 269 -15.73 -5.55 -22.40
CA TYR A 269 -15.64 -4.30 -21.65
C TYR A 269 -16.59 -4.29 -20.45
N TRP A 270 -17.87 -4.62 -20.65
CA TRP A 270 -18.86 -4.62 -19.58
C TRP A 270 -18.57 -5.69 -18.53
N GLU A 271 -18.13 -6.89 -18.93
CA GLU A 271 -17.70 -7.94 -18.00
C GLU A 271 -16.51 -7.49 -17.13
N LYS A 272 -15.51 -6.82 -17.72
CA LYS A 272 -14.36 -6.26 -16.99
C LYS A 272 -14.81 -5.20 -15.99
N LYS A 273 -15.70 -4.30 -16.42
CA LYS A 273 -16.23 -3.21 -15.59
C LYS A 273 -17.10 -3.72 -14.44
N GLU A 274 -18.01 -4.64 -14.71
CA GLU A 274 -18.85 -5.27 -13.69
C GLU A 274 -18.00 -5.99 -12.65
N TRP A 275 -17.02 -6.78 -13.09
CA TRP A 275 -16.13 -7.50 -12.17
C TRP A 275 -15.32 -6.55 -11.30
N LYS A 276 -14.76 -5.50 -11.90
CA LYS A 276 -14.00 -4.47 -11.16
C LYS A 276 -14.86 -3.78 -10.11
N ASN A 277 -16.06 -3.32 -10.48
CA ASN A 277 -16.97 -2.66 -9.54
C ASN A 277 -17.38 -3.60 -8.39
N TRP A 278 -17.61 -4.88 -8.72
CA TRP A 278 -17.94 -5.89 -7.72
C TRP A 278 -16.78 -6.09 -6.74
N ILE A 279 -15.54 -6.24 -7.23
CA ILE A 279 -14.32 -6.33 -6.40
C ILE A 279 -14.20 -5.11 -5.49
N GLU A 280 -14.29 -3.90 -6.04
CA GLU A 280 -14.12 -2.66 -5.26
C GLU A 280 -15.15 -2.54 -4.14
N THR A 281 -16.38 -3.01 -4.39
CA THR A 281 -17.42 -3.08 -3.36
C THR A 281 -17.04 -4.07 -2.26
N LYS A 282 -16.50 -5.23 -2.63
CA LYS A 282 -16.09 -6.27 -1.67
C LYS A 282 -14.84 -5.90 -0.88
N GLU A 283 -13.89 -5.22 -1.49
CA GLU A 283 -12.70 -4.69 -0.81
C GLU A 283 -13.10 -3.69 0.29
N LYS A 284 -14.07 -2.80 0.01
CA LYS A 284 -14.65 -1.92 1.03
C LYS A 284 -15.38 -2.68 2.14
N GLU A 285 -16.03 -3.81 1.84
CA GLU A 285 -16.64 -4.67 2.87
C GLU A 285 -15.56 -5.26 3.79
N ILE A 286 -14.44 -5.74 3.24
CA ILE A 286 -13.29 -6.27 4.02
C ILE A 286 -12.68 -5.18 4.90
N GLU A 287 -12.44 -4.00 4.33
CA GLU A 287 -11.89 -2.86 5.07
C GLU A 287 -12.81 -2.45 6.22
N ASN A 288 -14.14 -2.43 6.02
CA ASN A 288 -15.07 -2.09 7.11
C ASN A 288 -15.11 -3.16 8.20
N GLN A 289 -14.91 -4.43 7.85
CA GLN A 289 -14.81 -5.53 8.81
C GLN A 289 -13.56 -5.48 9.70
N THR A 290 -12.60 -4.58 9.44
CA THR A 290 -11.44 -4.33 10.32
C THR A 290 -11.83 -3.65 11.64
N LYS A 291 -13.05 -3.11 11.75
CA LYS A 291 -13.65 -2.59 12.99
C LYS A 291 -14.18 -3.74 13.85
N TRP A 292 -13.29 -4.66 14.19
CA TRP A 292 -13.62 -5.86 14.93
C TRP A 292 -13.63 -5.58 16.43
N ASN A 293 -14.84 -5.57 17.02
CA ASN A 293 -15.06 -5.19 18.41
C ASN A 293 -14.29 -6.05 19.42
N GLU A 294 -14.15 -7.36 19.17
CA GLU A 294 -13.42 -8.25 20.09
C GLU A 294 -11.94 -7.90 20.13
N TRP A 295 -11.35 -7.55 18.99
CA TRP A 295 -9.96 -7.09 18.95
C TRP A 295 -9.77 -5.71 19.59
N ILE A 296 -10.71 -4.78 19.37
CA ILE A 296 -10.69 -3.48 20.06
C ILE A 296 -10.71 -3.69 21.58
N LYS A 297 -11.61 -4.55 22.06
CA LYS A 297 -11.71 -4.90 23.47
C LYS A 297 -10.43 -5.55 23.98
N TRP A 298 -9.89 -6.54 23.25
CA TRP A 298 -8.63 -7.20 23.60
C TRP A 298 -7.49 -6.19 23.75
N LYS A 299 -7.32 -5.27 22.79
CA LYS A 299 -6.30 -4.21 22.87
C LYS A 299 -6.44 -3.33 24.11
N GLN A 300 -7.67 -2.93 24.45
CA GLN A 300 -7.95 -2.13 25.64
C GLN A 300 -7.60 -2.88 26.93
N GLU A 301 -7.92 -4.17 27.00
CA GLU A 301 -7.58 -5.04 28.13
C GLU A 301 -6.06 -5.20 28.27
N ARG A 302 -5.33 -5.41 27.17
CA ARG A 302 -3.86 -5.49 27.19
C ARG A 302 -3.19 -4.18 27.55
N TRP A 303 -3.73 -3.08 27.07
CA TRP A 303 -3.26 -1.75 27.45
C TRP A 303 -3.41 -1.50 28.95
N SER A 304 -4.59 -1.80 29.49
CA SER A 304 -4.87 -1.66 30.93
C SER A 304 -3.96 -2.56 31.77
N TYR A 305 -3.76 -3.81 31.34
CA TYR A 305 -2.84 -4.74 32.00
C TYR A 305 -1.41 -4.20 32.02
N LEU A 306 -0.91 -3.69 30.89
CA LEU A 306 0.44 -3.13 30.82
C LEU A 306 0.59 -1.96 31.79
N GLU A 307 -0.37 -1.04 31.81
CA GLU A 307 -0.34 0.12 32.72
C GLU A 307 -0.35 -0.29 34.20
N GLU A 308 -1.13 -1.30 34.58
CA GLU A 308 -1.12 -1.85 35.94
C GLU A 308 0.21 -2.50 36.29
N TRP A 309 0.77 -3.30 35.38
CA TRP A 309 2.07 -3.92 35.55
C TRP A 309 3.19 -2.88 35.68
N MET A 310 3.16 -1.82 34.87
CA MET A 310 4.16 -0.75 34.94
C MET A 310 4.14 -0.05 36.30
N LYS A 311 2.94 0.26 36.82
CA LYS A 311 2.78 0.83 38.17
C LYS A 311 3.27 -0.08 39.28
N LEU A 312 3.26 -1.40 39.08
CA LEU A 312 3.81 -2.35 40.07
C LEU A 312 5.34 -2.31 40.05
N ILE A 313 5.94 -2.29 38.86
CA ILE A 313 7.40 -2.20 38.68
C ILE A 313 7.93 -0.88 39.25
N GLU A 314 7.29 0.24 38.92
CA GLU A 314 7.63 1.56 39.45
C GLU A 314 7.66 1.57 40.99
N ARG A 315 6.57 1.09 41.62
CA ARG A 315 6.49 0.97 43.09
C ARG A 315 7.58 0.05 43.65
N GLN A 316 7.84 -1.07 42.99
CA GLN A 316 8.89 -1.99 43.41
C GLN A 316 10.26 -1.33 43.36
N TRP A 317 10.59 -0.65 42.27
CA TRP A 317 11.88 0.02 42.08
C TRP A 317 12.10 1.16 43.05
N LEU A 318 11.03 1.91 43.37
CA LEU A 318 11.07 2.93 44.40
C LEU A 318 11.33 2.32 45.78
N ASN A 319 10.63 1.24 46.14
CA ASN A 319 10.83 0.56 47.43
C ASN A 319 12.22 -0.08 47.58
N GLU A 320 12.74 -0.67 46.50
CA GLU A 320 14.09 -1.26 46.45
C GLU A 320 15.20 -0.18 46.39
N GLN A 321 14.83 1.08 46.25
CA GLN A 321 15.75 2.21 46.15
C GLN A 321 16.75 2.04 45.00
N ARG A 322 16.30 1.53 43.84
CA ARG A 322 17.17 1.21 42.69
C ARG A 322 17.97 2.41 42.17
N TRP A 323 17.51 3.64 42.41
CA TRP A 323 18.28 4.85 42.13
C TRP A 323 19.64 4.87 42.89
N LYS A 324 19.74 4.25 44.06
CA LYS A 324 21.02 4.09 44.79
C LYS A 324 21.97 3.15 44.08
N GLU A 325 21.46 2.02 43.57
CA GLU A 325 22.26 1.12 42.75
C GLU A 325 22.74 1.80 41.46
N TRP A 326 21.88 2.61 40.84
CA TRP A 326 22.25 3.44 39.70
C TRP A 326 23.36 4.44 40.07
N MET A 327 23.24 5.13 41.20
CA MET A 327 24.28 6.06 41.68
C MET A 327 25.63 5.37 41.91
N GLU A 328 25.66 4.13 42.38
CA GLU A 328 26.90 3.36 42.53
C GLU A 328 27.45 2.91 41.17
N MET A 329 26.60 2.38 40.28
CA MET A 329 27.00 1.98 38.93
C MET A 329 27.55 3.17 38.12
N ARG A 330 27.00 4.38 38.30
CA ARG A 330 27.52 5.64 37.75
C ARG A 330 28.95 5.91 38.20
N LYS A 331 29.28 5.69 39.48
CA LYS A 331 30.65 5.91 39.98
C LYS A 331 31.65 4.97 39.31
N GLU A 332 31.24 3.73 39.02
CA GLU A 332 32.05 2.77 38.28
C GLU A 332 32.25 3.19 36.81
N LEU A 333 31.17 3.54 36.13
CA LEU A 333 31.23 3.97 34.72
C LEU A 333 32.03 5.26 34.52
N ASN A 334 31.97 6.20 35.47
CA ASN A 334 32.82 7.39 35.45
C ASN A 334 34.30 7.08 35.62
N ARG A 335 34.64 6.10 36.46
CA ARG A 335 36.05 5.68 36.63
C ARG A 335 36.57 5.07 35.33
N GLU A 336 35.81 4.18 34.70
CA GLU A 336 36.18 3.56 33.42
C GLU A 336 36.36 4.60 32.31
N LYS A 337 35.49 5.61 32.22
CA LYS A 337 35.60 6.67 31.20
C LYS A 337 36.82 7.57 31.38
N ILE A 338 37.21 7.88 32.63
CA ILE A 338 38.44 8.63 32.95
C ILE A 338 39.66 7.80 32.55
N TYR A 339 39.68 6.50 32.87
CA TYR A 339 40.78 5.61 32.48
C TYR A 339 40.92 5.43 30.96
N VAL A 340 39.83 5.38 30.20
CA VAL A 340 39.89 5.28 28.72
C VAL A 340 40.34 6.61 28.09
N GLY A 341 39.91 7.76 28.65
CA GLY A 341 40.33 9.08 28.17
C GLY A 341 41.80 9.42 28.46
N GLU A 342 42.43 8.81 29.46
CA GLU A 342 43.86 8.96 29.78
C GLU A 342 44.78 8.04 28.94
N VAL A 343 44.24 7.02 28.27
CA VAL A 343 45.02 6.09 27.43
C VAL A 343 45.08 6.56 25.97
N ASP A 344 44.09 7.37 25.54
CA ASP A 344 43.97 7.91 24.18
C ASP A 344 44.45 9.37 24.03
N GLY A 345 44.96 10.00 25.10
CA GLY A 345 45.52 11.37 25.13
C GLY A 345 47.01 11.38 25.43
#